data_AF-X0Y2H4-F1
#
_entry.id   AF-X0Y2H4-F1
#
_cell.length_a   1.000
_cell.length_b   1.000
_cell.length_c   1.000
_cell.angle_alpha   90.00
_cell.angle_beta   90.00
_cell.angle_gamma   90.00
#
_symmetry.space_group_name_H-M   'P 1'
#
loop_
_entity.id
_entity.type
_entity.pdbx_description
1 polymer ?
#
loop_
_entity_poly.entity_id
_entity_poly.type
_entity_poly.pdbx_seq_one_letter_code
_entity_poly.pdbx_strand_id
1 'polypeptide(L)'
;MVSVYQYAALADVEAFTGIDYSAINSTKFTAALVDAKITLAERMVNGYMGVTVDQTTTDGIKMATIIIAAKILHNNLIELGFHGKDEHNLEIIDMSIPSILRLFLSYDAGVDAIPMSGADR
;
A
#
# COMPACT_ATOMS: atom_id res chain seq x y z
N MET A 1 -5.80 15.05 -7.61
CA MET A 1 -5.59 14.33 -8.89
C MET A 1 -5.89 12.87 -8.59
N VAL A 2 -6.93 12.27 -9.18
CA VAL A 2 -7.34 10.90 -8.81
C VAL A 2 -6.22 9.89 -9.13
N SER A 3 -6.06 8.84 -8.32
CA SER A 3 -5.07 7.78 -8.57
C SER A 3 -5.30 7.11 -9.93
N VAL A 4 -4.22 6.62 -10.55
CA VAL A 4 -4.23 6.20 -11.96
C VAL A 4 -5.02 4.92 -12.18
N TYR A 5 -4.89 3.96 -11.27
CA TYR A 5 -5.54 2.65 -11.39
C TYR A 5 -6.72 2.48 -10.44
N GLN A 6 -6.90 3.40 -9.49
CA GLN A 6 -8.02 3.44 -8.55
C GLN A 6 -8.17 2.17 -7.70
N TYR A 7 -7.06 1.51 -7.37
CA TYR A 7 -7.09 0.30 -6.53
C TYR A 7 -7.39 0.62 -5.06
N ALA A 8 -7.01 1.82 -4.61
CA ALA A 8 -7.29 2.32 -3.28
C ALA A 8 -7.56 3.83 -3.32
N ALA A 9 -8.53 4.27 -2.52
CA ALA A 9 -8.76 5.69 -2.27
C ALA A 9 -7.97 6.16 -1.05
N LEU A 10 -7.72 7.47 -0.93
CA LEU A 10 -7.10 8.06 0.26
C LEU A 10 -7.85 7.66 1.54
N ALA A 11 -9.18 7.69 1.50
CA ALA A 11 -10.02 7.29 2.63
C ALA A 11 -9.78 5.85 3.09
N ASP A 12 -9.46 4.91 2.17
CA ASP A 12 -9.11 3.54 2.55
C ASP A 12 -7.78 3.50 3.32
N VAL A 13 -6.82 4.33 2.91
CA VAL A 13 -5.50 4.42 3.55
C VAL A 13 -5.60 5.09 4.92
N GLU A 14 -6.37 6.19 5.03
CA GLU A 14 -6.64 6.88 6.30
C GLU A 14 -7.39 5.98 7.29
N ALA A 15 -8.35 5.18 6.82
CA ALA A 15 -9.05 4.20 7.65
C ALA A 15 -8.12 3.08 8.15
N PHE A 16 -7.14 2.68 7.33
CA PHE A 16 -6.15 1.67 7.70
C PHE A 16 -5.12 2.18 8.71
N THR A 17 -4.61 3.39 8.52
CA THR A 17 -3.54 3.95 9.38
C THR A 17 -4.08 4.70 10.60
N GLY A 18 -5.35 5.13 10.57
CA GLY A 18 -5.92 6.03 11.56
C GLY A 18 -5.38 7.47 11.47
N ILE A 19 -4.61 7.80 10.41
CA ILE A 19 -4.02 9.13 10.21
C ILE A 19 -4.87 9.88 9.19
N ASP A 20 -5.36 11.06 9.54
CA ASP A 20 -6.00 11.98 8.61
C ASP A 20 -4.93 12.76 7.82
N TYR A 21 -4.47 12.15 6.73
CA TYR A 21 -3.47 12.73 5.84
C TYR A 21 -3.98 14.01 5.16
N SER A 22 -5.29 14.10 4.92
CA SER A 22 -5.92 15.30 4.34
C SER A 22 -5.86 16.51 5.29
N ALA A 23 -5.88 16.27 6.60
CA ALA A 23 -5.77 17.30 7.63
C ALA A 23 -4.32 17.68 7.97
N ILE A 24 -3.32 16.93 7.50
CA ILE A 24 -1.90 17.31 7.61
C ILE A 24 -1.65 18.46 6.63
N ASN A 25 -2.10 19.66 7.00
CA ASN A 25 -2.00 20.85 6.17
C ASN A 25 -0.58 21.41 6.24
N SER A 26 0.31 20.85 5.42
CA SER A 26 1.70 21.26 5.31
C SER A 26 2.04 21.59 3.86
N THR A 27 2.82 22.65 3.65
CA THR A 27 3.35 22.99 2.31
C THR A 27 4.21 21.88 1.71
N LYS A 28 4.73 20.97 2.56
CA LYS A 28 5.55 19.83 2.15
C LYS A 28 4.77 18.52 2.06
N PHE A 29 3.54 18.47 2.57
CA PHE A 29 2.68 17.28 2.55
C PHE A 29 1.32 17.69 1.97
N THR A 30 1.23 17.69 0.64
CA THR A 30 0.05 18.19 -0.08
C THR A 30 -0.84 17.04 -0.55
N ALA A 31 -2.13 17.32 -0.79
CA ALA A 31 -3.03 16.33 -1.39
C ALA A 31 -2.49 15.75 -2.71
N ALA A 32 -1.83 16.58 -3.54
CA ALA A 32 -1.21 16.12 -4.78
C ALA A 32 -0.04 15.16 -4.54
N LEU A 33 0.74 15.37 -3.47
CA LEU A 33 1.79 14.43 -3.06
C LEU A 33 1.17 13.09 -2.61
N VAL A 34 0.13 13.16 -1.79
CA VAL A 34 -0.58 11.97 -1.29
C VAL A 34 -1.12 11.13 -2.44
N ASP A 35 -1.84 11.76 -3.38
CA ASP A 35 -2.34 11.14 -4.60
C ASP A 35 -1.23 10.49 -5.44
N ALA A 36 -0.08 11.18 -5.56
CA ALA A 36 1.08 10.67 -6.28
C ALA A 36 1.71 9.44 -5.59
N LYS A 37 1.70 9.38 -4.24
CA LYS A 37 2.19 8.22 -3.50
C LYS A 37 1.26 7.02 -3.59
N ILE A 38 -0.06 7.24 -3.56
CA ILE A 38 -1.04 6.17 -3.82
C ILE A 38 -0.85 5.61 -5.23
N THR A 39 -0.72 6.49 -6.23
CA THR A 39 -0.42 6.09 -7.62
C THR A 39 0.88 5.28 -7.72
N LEU A 40 1.91 5.64 -6.95
CA LEU A 40 3.15 4.88 -6.91
C LEU A 40 2.93 3.47 -6.34
N ALA A 41 2.15 3.33 -5.27
CA ALA A 41 1.81 2.03 -4.69
C ALA A 41 1.07 1.14 -5.71
N GLU A 42 0.09 1.69 -6.44
CA GLU A 42 -0.63 0.98 -7.50
C GLU A 42 0.32 0.48 -8.60
N ARG A 43 1.28 1.32 -9.02
CA ARG A 43 2.30 0.93 -10.01
C ARG A 43 3.21 -0.17 -9.49
N MET A 44 3.56 -0.17 -8.20
CA MET A 44 4.37 -1.24 -7.61
C MET A 44 3.63 -2.57 -7.60
N VAL A 45 2.33 -2.54 -7.26
CA VAL A 45 1.48 -3.74 -7.31
C VAL A 45 1.36 -4.27 -8.73
N ASN A 46 1.06 -3.41 -9.71
CA ASN A 46 1.03 -3.79 -11.13
C ASN A 46 2.36 -4.33 -11.65
N GLY A 47 3.47 -3.66 -11.31
CA GLY A 47 4.81 -4.10 -11.69
C GLY A 47 5.16 -5.47 -11.12
N TYR A 48 4.66 -5.81 -9.93
CA TYR A 48 4.90 -7.10 -9.30
C TYR A 48 4.01 -8.22 -9.87
N MET A 49 2.75 -7.91 -10.18
CA MET A 49 1.85 -8.86 -10.83
C MET A 49 2.27 -9.16 -12.28
N GLY A 50 2.96 -8.24 -12.94
CA GLY A 50 3.35 -8.38 -14.34
C GLY A 50 2.18 -8.25 -15.32
N VAL A 51 1.00 -7.87 -14.83
CA VAL A 51 -0.23 -7.64 -15.60
C VAL A 51 -0.84 -6.33 -15.13
N THR A 52 -1.24 -5.48 -16.07
CA THR A 52 -2.05 -4.30 -15.74
C THR A 52 -3.46 -4.78 -15.48
N VAL A 53 -3.90 -4.78 -14.23
CA VAL A 53 -5.29 -5.16 -13.89
C VAL A 53 -6.16 -3.94 -14.11
N ASP A 54 -6.94 -3.96 -15.18
CA ASP A 54 -7.65 -2.79 -15.67
C ASP A 54 -9.01 -2.58 -15.00
N GLN A 55 -9.74 -3.61 -14.51
CA GLN A 55 -11.13 -3.37 -14.05
C GLN A 55 -11.69 -4.22 -12.88
N THR A 56 -11.01 -5.25 -12.37
CA THR A 56 -11.44 -5.94 -11.15
C THR A 56 -10.30 -6.00 -10.15
N THR A 57 -10.20 -4.96 -9.33
CA THR A 57 -9.35 -4.96 -8.13
C THR A 57 -9.87 -6.00 -7.17
N THR A 58 -9.17 -7.11 -7.08
CA THR A 58 -9.42 -8.15 -6.09
C THR A 58 -8.97 -7.67 -4.69
N ASP A 59 -9.51 -8.27 -3.63
CA ASP A 59 -9.31 -7.77 -2.26
C ASP A 59 -7.83 -7.76 -1.85
N GLY A 60 -7.04 -8.71 -2.34
CA GLY A 60 -5.59 -8.75 -2.13
C GLY A 60 -4.84 -7.63 -2.83
N ILE A 61 -5.21 -7.28 -4.08
CA ILE A 61 -4.66 -6.12 -4.80
C ILE A 61 -4.97 -4.82 -4.04
N LYS A 62 -6.23 -4.66 -3.60
CA LYS A 62 -6.65 -3.49 -2.81
C LYS A 62 -5.85 -3.40 -1.51
N MET A 63 -5.78 -4.50 -0.74
CA MET A 63 -5.08 -4.52 0.54
C MET A 63 -3.57 -4.30 0.40
N ALA A 64 -2.93 -4.93 -0.58
CA ALA A 64 -1.51 -4.71 -0.87
C ALA A 64 -1.24 -3.25 -1.22
N THR A 65 -2.10 -2.63 -2.03
CA THR A 65 -1.98 -1.22 -2.40
C THR A 65 -2.12 -0.31 -1.17
N ILE A 66 -3.10 -0.56 -0.30
CA ILE A 66 -3.33 0.21 0.93
C ILE A 66 -2.10 0.16 1.84
N ILE A 67 -1.56 -1.04 2.13
CA ILE A 67 -0.42 -1.20 3.04
C ILE A 67 0.84 -0.53 2.46
N ILE A 68 1.08 -0.67 1.15
CA ILE A 68 2.23 -0.04 0.50
C ILE A 68 2.08 1.49 0.50
N ALA A 69 0.89 2.01 0.18
CA ALA A 69 0.62 3.44 0.22
C ALA A 69 0.82 4.01 1.64
N ALA A 70 0.28 3.32 2.66
CA ALA A 70 0.46 3.65 4.06
C ALA A 70 1.95 3.73 4.44
N LYS A 71 2.77 2.75 4.02
CA LYS A 71 4.21 2.74 4.26
C LYS A 71 4.92 3.94 3.63
N ILE A 72 4.62 4.23 2.37
CA ILE A 72 5.25 5.33 1.64
C ILE A 72 4.88 6.68 2.27
N LEU A 73 3.61 6.87 2.64
CA LEU A 73 3.13 8.09 3.27
C LEU A 73 3.71 8.26 4.67
N HIS A 74 3.75 7.18 5.47
CA HIS A 74 4.34 7.21 6.80
C HIS A 74 5.84 7.56 6.76
N ASN A 75 6.62 6.91 5.89
CA ASN A 75 8.04 7.25 5.72
C ASN A 75 8.22 8.73 5.33
N ASN A 76 7.33 9.25 4.47
CA ASN A 76 7.40 10.65 4.07
C ASN A 76 7.07 11.60 5.24
N LEU A 77 6.14 11.23 6.13
CA LEU A 77 5.89 12.01 7.35
C LEU A 77 7.12 12.05 8.26
N ILE A 78 7.80 10.92 8.46
CA ILE A 78 9.05 10.85 9.23
C ILE A 78 10.12 11.75 8.60
N GLU A 79 10.35 11.64 7.28
CA GLU A 79 11.32 12.46 6.55
C GLU A 79 11.04 13.96 6.69
N LEU A 80 9.77 14.34 6.79
CA LEU A 80 9.33 15.71 6.96
C LEU A 80 9.37 16.20 8.42
N GLY A 81 9.79 15.34 9.35
CA GLY A 81 9.92 15.65 10.77
C GLY A 81 8.62 15.59 11.56
N PHE A 82 7.56 15.01 10.98
CA PHE A 82 6.32 14.73 11.69
C PHE A 82 6.50 13.48 12.56
N HIS A 83 7.12 13.67 13.72
CA HIS A 83 7.21 12.67 14.78
C HIS A 83 5.98 12.83 15.68
N GLY A 84 4.89 12.14 15.35
CA GLY A 84 3.67 12.18 16.16
C GLY A 84 3.86 11.45 17.49
N LYS A 85 3.28 11.98 18.57
CA LYS A 85 3.12 11.27 19.86
C LYS A 85 2.16 10.07 19.79
N ASP A 86 1.53 9.88 18.62
CA ASP A 86 0.53 8.85 18.33
C ASP A 86 1.12 7.81 17.36
N GLU A 87 2.32 7.29 17.68
CA GLU A 87 2.88 6.09 17.06
C GLU A 87 2.05 4.86 17.50
N HIS A 88 0.78 4.81 17.15
CA HIS A 88 -0.03 3.62 17.33
C HIS A 88 0.40 2.59 16.29
N ASN A 89 1.25 1.65 16.75
CA ASN A 89 1.59 0.36 16.16
C ASN A 89 1.39 0.23 14.65
N LEU A 90 2.34 0.79 13.90
CA LEU A 90 2.52 0.52 12.49
C LEU A 90 3.34 -0.76 12.27
N GLU A 91 3.29 -1.74 13.19
CA GLU A 91 4.09 -2.97 13.12
C GLU A 91 3.85 -3.77 11.83
N ILE A 92 2.64 -3.68 11.24
CA ILE A 92 2.33 -4.27 9.93
C ILE A 92 3.01 -3.49 8.78
N ILE A 93 3.19 -2.18 8.93
CA ILE A 93 3.88 -1.32 7.96
C ILE A 93 5.39 -1.61 7.95
N ASP A 94 5.96 -2.14 9.03
CA ASP A 94 7.39 -2.47 9.10
C ASP A 94 7.80 -3.67 8.25
N MET A 95 6.85 -4.41 7.67
CA MET A 95 7.14 -5.43 6.69
C MET A 95 7.80 -4.84 5.42
N SER A 96 8.67 -5.63 4.80
CA SER A 96 9.23 -5.26 3.50
C SER A 96 8.14 -5.27 2.43
N ILE A 97 8.20 -4.33 1.48
CA ILE A 97 7.24 -4.26 0.36
C ILE A 97 7.16 -5.60 -0.40
N PRO A 98 8.27 -6.30 -0.70
CA PRO A 98 8.21 -7.65 -1.28
C PRO A 98 7.45 -8.67 -0.42
N SER A 99 7.55 -8.61 0.91
CA SER A 99 6.83 -9.50 1.82
C SER A 99 5.32 -9.25 1.81
N ILE A 100 4.91 -7.97 1.77
CA ILE A 100 3.51 -7.56 1.67
C ILE A 100 2.90 -8.04 0.35
N LEU A 101 3.61 -7.78 -0.76
CA LEU A 101 3.19 -8.21 -2.09
C LEU A 101 3.04 -9.73 -2.16
N ARG A 102 4.00 -10.49 -1.62
CA ARG A 102 3.90 -11.96 -1.57
C ARG A 102 2.72 -12.44 -0.74
N LEU A 103 2.46 -11.85 0.43
CA LEU A 103 1.39 -12.29 1.32
C LEU A 103 0.01 -12.09 0.68
N PHE A 104 -0.25 -10.92 0.10
CA PHE A 104 -1.59 -10.56 -0.36
C PHE A 104 -1.86 -10.91 -1.82
N LEU A 105 -0.85 -10.89 -2.69
CA LEU A 105 -1.02 -11.28 -4.10
C LEU A 105 -1.04 -12.80 -4.29
N SER A 106 -0.40 -13.57 -3.40
CA SER A 106 -0.52 -15.04 -3.43
C SER A 106 -1.90 -15.53 -3.00
N TYR A 107 -2.60 -14.77 -2.14
CA TYR A 107 -3.95 -15.07 -1.69
C TYR A 107 -4.99 -14.82 -2.80
N ASP A 108 -4.77 -13.81 -3.64
CA ASP A 108 -5.65 -13.42 -4.74
C ASP A 108 -5.47 -14.23 -6.03
N ALA A 109 -4.29 -14.83 -6.23
CA ALA A 109 -3.99 -15.62 -7.42
C ALA A 109 -4.82 -16.91 -7.54
N GLY A 110 -5.72 -17.19 -6.59
CA GLY A 110 -6.70 -18.27 -6.66
C GLY A 110 -6.10 -19.59 -7.12
N VAL A 111 -5.53 -20.37 -6.22
CA VAL A 111 -5.31 -21.81 -6.46
C VAL A 111 -4.44 -22.09 -7.72
N ASP A 112 -3.18 -21.63 -7.73
CA ASP A 112 -2.03 -22.38 -8.25
C ASP A 112 -0.75 -21.50 -8.23
N ALA A 113 0.38 -22.13 -7.91
CA ALA A 113 1.76 -21.61 -8.02
C ALA A 113 2.33 -20.73 -6.88
N ILE A 114 2.49 -21.33 -5.69
CA ILE A 114 3.86 -21.56 -5.23
C ILE A 114 4.02 -23.08 -5.20
N PRO A 115 4.86 -23.70 -6.05
CA PRO A 115 5.22 -25.08 -5.81
C PRO A 115 5.95 -25.10 -4.46
N MET A 116 5.31 -25.60 -3.42
CA MET A 116 6.03 -26.19 -2.30
C MET A 116 6.74 -27.44 -2.83
N SER A 117 7.80 -27.25 -3.62
CA SER A 117 8.67 -28.34 -4.00
C SER A 117 9.43 -28.76 -2.74
N GLY A 118 8.98 -29.85 -2.13
CA GLY A 118 9.79 -30.65 -1.23
C GLY A 118 9.86 -30.15 0.21
N ALA A 119 8.77 -30.33 0.94
CA ALA A 119 8.88 -30.86 2.29
C ALA A 119 7.99 -32.10 2.37
N ASP A 120 8.37 -33.13 1.62
CA ASP A 120 7.82 -34.47 1.76
C ASP A 120 8.92 -35.30 2.45
N ARG A 121 8.56 -35.83 3.64
CA ARG A 121 9.33 -36.65 4.61
C ARG A 121 9.93 -35.93 5.82
#